data_AF-A0A3B3ZWV4-F1
#
_entry.id   AF-A0A3B3ZWV4-F1
#
_cell.length_a   1.000
_cell.length_b   1.000
_cell.length_c   1.000
_cell.angle_alpha   90.00
_cell.angle_beta   90.00
_cell.angle_gamma   90.00
#
_symmetry.space_group_name_H-M   'P 1'
#
loop_
_entity.id
_entity.type
_entity.pdbx_description
1 polymer ?
#
loop_
_entity_poly.entity_id
_entity_poly.type
_entity_poly.pdbx_seq_one_letter_code
_entity_poly.pdbx_strand_id
1 'polypeptide(L)'
;DCMNIYPPLYHHVYELIFTVPDVPTLGKDLSCSIPSSPIRRASYLKVNCVSSTLEGGVKVTCEYKTHQEGVLQEELAVLTKGKRDSTLKVKLQAKVIDPHHGTPMLLEGVKCLGPVKDCHSKHCSKRI
;
A
#
# COMPACT_ATOMS: atom_id res chain seq x y z
N ASP A 1 16.36 -27.05 -25.38
CA ASP A 1 16.64 -25.77 -24.74
C ASP A 1 15.37 -24.94 -24.81
N CYS A 2 14.61 -24.88 -23.72
CA CYS A 2 13.31 -24.18 -23.72
C CYS A 2 13.51 -22.81 -23.07
N MET A 3 13.69 -21.78 -23.90
CA MET A 3 13.60 -20.40 -23.43
C MET A 3 12.14 -20.08 -23.16
N ASN A 4 11.73 -20.17 -21.89
CA ASN A 4 10.47 -19.59 -21.46
C ASN A 4 10.62 -18.05 -21.48
N ILE A 5 10.17 -17.41 -22.56
CA ILE A 5 10.04 -15.96 -22.64
C ILE A 5 8.72 -15.60 -21.96
N TYR A 6 8.77 -15.32 -20.65
CA TYR A 6 7.63 -14.74 -19.98
C TYR A 6 7.56 -13.24 -20.33
N PRO A 7 6.44 -12.74 -20.86
CA PRO A 7 6.26 -11.30 -21.03
C PRO A 7 6.39 -10.59 -19.68
N PRO A 8 6.86 -9.34 -19.64
CA PRO A 8 6.95 -8.61 -18.39
C PRO A 8 5.57 -8.46 -17.75
N LEU A 9 5.43 -8.85 -16.49
CA LEU A 9 4.23 -8.56 -15.72
C LEU A 9 4.18 -7.05 -15.44
N TYR A 10 3.03 -6.44 -15.71
CA TYR A 10 2.75 -5.04 -15.40
C TYR A 10 1.74 -4.97 -14.26
N HIS A 11 2.00 -4.07 -13.32
CA HIS A 11 1.11 -3.82 -12.20
C HIS A 11 0.81 -2.33 -12.09
N HIS A 12 -0.46 -2.00 -11.88
CA HIS A 12 -0.83 -0.62 -11.63
C HIS A 12 -0.41 -0.18 -10.23
N VAL A 13 0.11 1.04 -10.15
CA VAL A 13 0.36 1.73 -8.89
C VAL A 13 -0.71 2.79 -8.71
N TYR A 14 -1.16 2.94 -7.47
CA TYR A 14 -2.17 3.91 -7.07
C TYR A 14 -1.63 4.80 -5.97
N GLU A 15 -1.95 6.09 -6.03
CA GLU A 15 -1.87 6.99 -4.89
C GLU A 15 -3.19 6.94 -4.13
N LEU A 16 -3.10 6.86 -2.80
CA LEU A 16 -4.23 6.89 -1.88
C LEU A 16 -4.02 8.06 -0.93
N ILE A 17 -5.05 8.89 -0.83
CA ILE A 17 -5.13 10.02 0.09
C ILE A 17 -6.40 9.83 0.91
N PHE A 18 -6.24 9.66 2.22
CA PHE A 18 -7.36 9.53 3.13
C PHE A 18 -7.10 10.27 4.44
N THR A 19 -8.18 10.61 5.13
CA THR A 19 -8.12 11.19 6.47
C THR A 19 -8.62 10.18 7.50
N VAL A 20 -7.91 10.11 8.63
CA VAL A 20 -8.41 9.45 9.83
C VAL A 20 -8.88 10.55 10.78
N PRO A 21 -10.14 10.53 11.24
CA PRO A 21 -10.67 11.55 12.13
C PRO A 21 -9.90 11.57 13.46
N ASP A 22 -10.05 12.67 14.21
CA ASP A 22 -9.41 12.80 15.52
C ASP A 22 -9.76 11.62 16.43
N VAL A 23 -8.73 10.98 16.95
CA VAL A 23 -8.85 9.93 17.97
C VAL A 23 -8.15 10.47 19.20
N PRO A 24 -8.72 10.38 20.41
CA PRO A 24 -8.14 10.99 21.63
C PRO A 24 -6.68 10.60 21.95
N THR A 25 -6.17 9.57 21.27
CA THR A 25 -4.82 9.04 21.39
C THR A 25 -3.81 9.74 20.49
N LEU A 26 -4.26 10.58 19.55
CA LEU A 26 -3.44 11.15 18.49
C LEU A 26 -2.62 12.36 18.98
N GLY A 27 -1.34 12.15 19.25
CA GLY A 27 -0.37 13.21 19.55
C GLY A 27 -0.05 14.13 18.36
N LYS A 28 0.66 15.24 18.62
CA LYS A 28 1.03 16.25 17.60
C LYS A 28 2.16 15.79 16.67
N ASP A 29 3.05 14.93 17.17
CA ASP A 29 4.18 14.39 16.42
C ASP A 29 3.81 13.04 15.83
N LEU A 30 3.71 12.98 14.50
CA LEU A 30 3.22 11.81 13.77
C LEU A 30 4.39 11.12 13.04
N SER A 31 4.44 9.80 13.12
CA SER A 31 5.22 8.97 12.22
C SER A 31 4.42 7.75 11.80
N CYS A 32 4.85 7.07 10.73
CA CYS A 32 4.18 5.87 10.25
C CYS A 32 5.16 4.72 10.10
N SER A 33 4.70 3.53 10.44
CA SER A 33 5.40 2.29 10.18
C SER A 33 4.45 1.29 9.53
N ILE A 34 5.00 0.50 8.61
CA ILE A 34 4.30 -0.65 8.05
C ILE A 34 4.76 -1.86 8.83
N PRO A 35 3.85 -2.70 9.37
CA PRO A 35 4.23 -3.91 10.08
C PRO A 35 5.11 -4.79 9.18
N SER A 36 6.36 -5.03 9.59
CA SER A 36 7.23 -5.97 8.88
C SER A 36 6.77 -7.39 9.23
N SER A 37 6.19 -8.09 8.25
CA SER A 37 5.92 -9.52 8.39
C SER A 37 7.14 -10.30 7.90
N PRO A 38 7.74 -11.21 8.69
CA PRO A 38 8.86 -12.05 8.25
C PRO A 38 8.49 -12.96 7.06
N ILE A 39 7.20 -13.14 6.78
CA ILE A 39 6.67 -13.93 5.65
C ILE A 39 6.54 -13.07 4.37
N ARG A 40 6.34 -11.75 4.49
CA ARG A 40 6.19 -10.85 3.34
C ARG A 40 7.52 -10.19 2.97
N ARG A 41 8.13 -10.65 1.88
CA ARG A 41 9.41 -10.12 1.38
C ARG A 41 9.33 -8.70 0.80
N ALA A 42 8.12 -8.19 0.53
CA ALA A 42 7.89 -6.84 0.05
C ALA A 42 6.54 -6.31 0.57
N SER A 43 6.50 -5.05 1.00
CA SER A 43 5.24 -4.34 1.23
C SER A 43 4.77 -3.75 -0.09
N TYR A 44 3.51 -4.01 -0.43
CA TYR A 44 2.85 -3.39 -1.59
C TYR A 44 2.31 -2.00 -1.28
N LEU A 45 2.35 -1.61 0.00
CA LEU A 45 2.01 -0.29 0.48
C LEU A 45 3.30 0.47 0.80
N LYS A 46 3.35 1.76 0.46
CA LYS A 46 4.43 2.67 0.84
C LYS A 46 3.83 3.98 1.32
N VAL A 47 4.17 4.43 2.52
CA VAL A 47 3.70 5.71 3.04
C VAL A 47 4.60 6.83 2.51
N ASN A 48 3.99 7.84 1.91
CA ASN A 48 4.70 8.98 1.32
C ASN A 48 4.67 10.18 2.26
N CYS A 49 3.53 10.47 2.89
CA CYS A 49 3.37 11.61 3.79
C CYS A 49 2.29 11.35 4.84
N VAL A 50 2.48 11.94 6.01
CA VAL A 50 1.56 11.89 7.15
C VAL A 50 1.58 13.27 7.80
N SER A 51 0.41 13.88 7.94
CA SER A 51 0.29 15.21 8.53
C SER A 51 -0.99 15.35 9.33
N SER A 52 -0.99 16.18 10.37
CA SER A 52 -2.21 16.55 11.08
C SER A 52 -3.14 17.39 10.20
N THR A 53 -4.44 17.33 10.47
CA THR A 53 -5.47 18.18 9.84
C THR A 53 -5.88 19.32 10.79
N LEU A 54 -6.42 20.41 10.24
CA LEU A 54 -6.90 21.55 11.03
C LEU A 54 -8.16 21.20 11.85
N GLU A 55 -8.96 20.25 11.38
CA GLU A 55 -10.22 19.81 12.01
C GLU A 55 -10.01 18.77 13.12
N GLY A 56 -8.76 18.40 13.42
CA GLY A 56 -8.42 17.27 14.28
C GLY A 56 -8.46 15.97 13.48
N GLY A 57 -7.31 15.30 13.42
CA GLY A 57 -7.12 14.06 12.64
C GLY A 57 -5.79 14.01 11.89
N VAL A 58 -5.63 12.96 11.10
CA VAL A 58 -4.44 12.69 10.29
C VAL A 58 -4.81 12.56 8.84
N LYS A 59 -4.11 13.27 7.96
CA LYS A 59 -4.09 12.98 6.52
C LYS A 59 -2.91 12.05 6.22
N VAL A 60 -3.19 10.97 5.52
CA VAL A 60 -2.19 10.00 5.05
C VAL A 60 -2.18 10.01 3.53
N THR A 61 -0.98 10.07 2.95
CA THR A 61 -0.74 9.84 1.53
C THR A 61 0.18 8.64 1.37
N CYS A 62 -0.24 7.64 0.60
CA CYS A 62 0.53 6.43 0.35
C CYS A 62 0.40 5.93 -1.09
N GLU A 63 1.38 5.15 -1.53
CA GLU A 63 1.35 4.42 -2.80
C GLU A 63 0.99 2.95 -2.54
N TYR A 64 0.11 2.40 -3.37
CA TYR A 64 -0.25 0.98 -3.38
C TYR A 64 0.05 0.35 -4.74
N LYS A 65 0.90 -0.68 -4.74
CA LYS A 65 1.22 -1.49 -5.91
C LYS A 65 0.32 -2.71 -5.94
N THR A 66 -0.51 -2.82 -6.97
CA THR A 66 -1.28 -4.06 -7.20
C THR A 66 -0.32 -5.21 -7.51
N HIS A 67 -0.68 -6.44 -7.14
CA HIS A 67 0.20 -7.60 -7.36
C HIS A 67 -0.55 -8.89 -7.67
N GLN A 68 -1.77 -9.03 -7.18
CA GLN A 68 -2.59 -10.21 -7.39
C GLN A 68 -4.06 -9.79 -7.49
N GLU A 69 -4.83 -10.49 -8.33
CA GLU A 69 -6.28 -10.35 -8.37
C GLU A 69 -6.93 -10.80 -7.05
N GLY A 70 -8.04 -10.17 -6.67
CA GLY A 70 -8.83 -10.53 -5.51
C GLY A 70 -8.94 -9.40 -4.49
N VAL A 71 -9.42 -9.73 -3.29
CA VAL A 71 -9.54 -8.79 -2.19
C VAL A 71 -8.29 -8.87 -1.32
N LEU A 72 -7.47 -7.82 -1.38
CA LEU A 72 -6.20 -7.71 -0.68
C LEU A 72 -6.34 -6.80 0.53
N GLN A 73 -5.60 -7.11 1.59
CA GLN A 73 -5.59 -6.34 2.84
C GLN A 73 -4.16 -6.01 3.27
N GLU A 74 -3.91 -4.72 3.49
CA GLU A 74 -2.67 -4.17 4.03
C GLU A 74 -2.96 -3.41 5.32
N GLU A 75 -1.99 -3.37 6.23
CA GLU A 75 -2.10 -2.61 7.48
C GLU A 75 -0.98 -1.58 7.57
N LEU A 76 -1.32 -0.44 8.15
CA LEU A 76 -0.45 0.68 8.46
C LEU A 76 -0.61 1.01 9.94
N ALA A 77 0.50 1.25 10.64
CA ALA A 77 0.49 1.81 11.98
C ALA A 77 0.90 3.29 11.93
N VAL A 78 -0.01 4.18 12.33
CA VAL A 78 0.30 5.59 12.60
C VAL A 78 0.70 5.69 14.07
N LEU A 79 1.95 6.03 14.31
CA LEU A 79 2.51 6.27 15.63
C LEU A 79 2.37 7.74 15.97
N THR A 80 1.92 8.02 17.18
CA THR A 80 1.91 9.38 17.69
C THR A 80 2.81 9.50 18.90
N LYS A 81 3.75 10.43 18.85
CA LYS A 81 4.61 10.76 19.99
C LYS A 81 3.91 11.81 20.85
N GLY A 82 3.82 11.51 22.14
CA GLY A 82 3.16 12.34 23.14
C GLY A 82 3.53 11.86 24.56
N LYS A 83 2.79 12.28 25.60
CA LYS A 83 3.05 11.82 26.99
C LYS A 83 2.90 10.30 27.17
N ARG A 84 2.09 9.66 26.32
CA ARG A 84 1.99 8.21 26.17
C ARG A 84 2.02 7.94 24.68
N ASP A 85 2.98 7.15 24.24
CA ASP A 85 3.00 6.70 22.86
C ASP A 85 1.73 5.92 22.58
N SER A 86 1.08 6.23 21.46
CA SER A 86 -0.11 5.54 21.01
C SER A 86 0.07 5.08 19.57
N THR A 87 -0.64 4.02 19.19
CA THR A 87 -0.59 3.47 17.85
C THR A 87 -2.00 3.32 17.32
N LEU A 88 -2.26 4.00 16.21
CA LEU A 88 -3.47 3.85 15.43
C LEU A 88 -3.19 2.85 14.30
N LYS A 89 -3.97 1.77 14.23
CA LYS A 89 -3.89 0.80 13.13
C LYS A 89 -4.93 1.15 12.07
N VAL A 90 -4.46 1.34 10.85
CA VAL A 90 -5.27 1.59 9.66
C VAL A 90 -5.21 0.35 8.78
N LYS A 91 -6.37 -0.14 8.36
CA LYS A 91 -6.49 -1.29 7.46
C LYS A 91 -6.96 -0.80 6.10
N LEU A 92 -6.14 -1.04 5.08
CA LEU A 92 -6.49 -0.82 3.68
C LEU A 92 -7.03 -2.11 3.09
N GLN A 93 -8.20 -2.05 2.46
CA GLN A 93 -8.76 -3.14 1.68
C GLN A 93 -8.92 -2.70 0.24
N ALA A 94 -8.33 -3.45 -0.69
CA ALA A 94 -8.41 -3.17 -2.12
C ALA A 94 -8.95 -4.40 -2.86
N LYS A 95 -9.90 -4.22 -3.76
CA LYS A 95 -10.32 -5.25 -4.71
C LYS A 95 -9.59 -5.02 -6.03
N VAL A 96 -8.63 -5.89 -6.32
CA VAL A 96 -7.95 -5.93 -7.62
C VAL A 96 -8.78 -6.81 -8.54
N ILE A 97 -9.16 -6.27 -9.70
CA ILE A 97 -9.94 -6.97 -10.70
C ILE A 97 -9.05 -7.31 -11.90
N ASP A 98 -9.38 -8.39 -12.61
CA ASP A 98 -8.68 -8.75 -13.84
C ASP A 98 -8.84 -7.64 -14.92
N PRO A 99 -7.79 -7.36 -15.72
CA PRO A 99 -7.81 -6.28 -16.70
C PRO A 99 -8.94 -6.36 -17.75
N HIS A 100 -9.47 -7.55 -18.03
CA HIS A 100 -10.58 -7.73 -18.98
C HIS A 100 -11.93 -7.25 -18.41
N HIS A 101 -12.02 -6.94 -17.12
CA HIS A 101 -13.21 -6.36 -16.49
C HIS A 101 -13.39 -4.86 -16.73
N GLY A 102 -12.48 -4.23 -17.49
CA GLY A 102 -12.54 -2.82 -17.86
C GLY A 102 -11.92 -1.88 -16.84
N THR A 103 -12.12 -0.57 -17.02
CA THR A 103 -11.55 0.46 -16.14
C THR A 103 -12.28 0.48 -14.80
N PRO A 104 -11.60 0.28 -13.65
CA PRO A 104 -12.25 0.29 -12.35
C PRO A 104 -12.73 1.70 -11.99
N MET A 105 -13.88 1.76 -11.30
CA MET A 105 -14.29 2.99 -10.61
C MET A 105 -13.41 3.18 -9.38
N LEU A 106 -12.73 4.33 -9.30
CA LEU A 106 -11.88 4.67 -8.18
C LEU A 106 -12.69 5.38 -7.09
N LEU A 107 -12.41 5.04 -5.83
CA LEU A 107 -12.96 5.76 -4.69
C LEU A 107 -12.35 7.17 -4.60
N GLU A 108 -13.01 8.05 -3.85
CA GLU A 108 -12.45 9.36 -3.53
C GLU A 108 -11.07 9.22 -2.89
N GLY A 109 -10.14 10.11 -3.27
CA GLY A 109 -8.76 10.07 -2.80
C GLY A 109 -7.89 8.99 -3.42
N VAL A 110 -8.41 8.18 -4.35
CA VAL A 110 -7.63 7.16 -5.08
C VAL A 110 -7.33 7.62 -6.50
N LYS A 111 -6.04 7.61 -6.88
CA LYS A 111 -5.59 7.99 -8.22
C LYS A 111 -4.68 6.90 -8.81
N CYS A 112 -4.96 6.49 -10.04
CA CYS A 112 -4.07 5.60 -10.78
C CYS A 112 -2.83 6.39 -11.25
N LEU A 113 -1.63 5.91 -10.88
CA LEU A 113 -0.34 6.42 -11.35
C LEU A 113 0.13 5.72 -12.64
N GLY A 114 -0.56 4.65 -13.04
CA GLY A 114 -0.28 3.90 -14.26
C GLY A 114 0.42 2.56 -14.01
N PRO A 115 0.66 1.78 -15.08
CA PRO A 115 1.32 0.50 -15.01
C PRO A 115 2.83 0.66 -14.81
N VAL A 116 3.39 -0.15 -13.91
CA VAL A 116 4.82 -0.26 -13.65
C VAL A 116 5.26 -1.68 -13.96
N LYS A 117 6.41 -1.80 -14.63
CA LYS A 117 7.01 -3.09 -15.00
C LYS A 117 7.57 -3.78 -13.75
N ASP A 118 7.24 -5.04 -13.54
CA ASP A 118 7.89 -5.83 -12.50
C ASP A 118 9.24 -6.37 -12.99
N CYS A 119 10.30 -6.03 -12.27
CA CYS A 119 11.62 -6.62 -12.48
C CYS A 119 11.65 -7.95 -11.73
N HIS A 120 11.27 -9.05 -12.40
CA HIS A 120 11.47 -10.38 -11.83
C HIS A 120 12.95 -10.59 -11.48
N SER A 121 13.26 -10.63 -10.18
CA SER A 121 14.53 -11.15 -9.68
C SER A 121 14.59 -12.64 -10.01
N LYS A 122 15.73 -13.04 -10.60
CA LYS A 122 15.98 -14.37 -11.15
C LYS A 122 15.71 -15.47 -10.12
N HIS A 123 14.95 -16.49 -10.50
CA HIS A 123 15.12 -17.81 -9.92
C HIS A 123 15.29 -18.83 -11.04
N CYS A 124 16.54 -19.03 -11.47
CA CYS A 124 16.92 -20.18 -12.26
C CYS A 124 17.01 -21.37 -11.30
N SER A 125 15.90 -22.12 -11.15
CA SER A 125 15.95 -23.42 -10.48
C SER A 125 16.62 -24.40 -11.45
N LYS A 126 17.94 -24.56 -11.31
CA LYS A 126 18.62 -25.76 -11.82
C LYS A 126 18.08 -26.96 -11.02
N ARG A 127 17.32 -27.84 -11.67
CA ARG A 127 17.17 -29.23 -11.23
C ARG A 127 17.93 -30.11 -12.21
N ILE A 128 19.03 -30.64 -11.68
CA ILE A 128 19.76 -31.90 -11.96
C ILE A 128 19.91 -32.27 -13.44
#